data_AF-A0AAP4B9D2-F1
#
_entry.id   AF-A0AAP4B9D2-F1
#
_cell.length_a   1.000
_cell.length_b   1.000
_cell.length_c   1.000
_cell.angle_alpha   90.00
_cell.angle_beta   90.00
_cell.angle_gamma   90.00
#
_symmetry.space_group_name_H-M   'P 1'
#
loop_
_entity.id
_entity.type
_entity.pdbx_description
1 polymer ?
#
loop_
_entity_poly.entity_id
_entity_poly.type
_entity_poly.pdbx_seq_one_letter_code
_entity_poly.pdbx_strand_id
1 'polypeptide(L)'
;MKSKVLISVPHYDERCKEGLKILEENNCEPIITQNGRPYTFEELKEIIGDIDAVIAGVDTWDASVFEYAKKLKGVARFGIGVDNFNLDDFKKYGIHASNTPGINRNSVAEHAVALMLCTVRNIPQLNRTTREGAWA
;
A
#
# COMPACT_ATOMS: atom_id res chain seq x y z
N MET A 1 18.36 -19.69 6.40
CA MET A 1 16.98 -19.76 5.86
C MET A 1 16.58 -18.35 5.46
N LYS A 2 15.99 -18.13 4.27
CA LYS A 2 15.56 -16.78 3.84
C LYS A 2 14.27 -16.39 4.55
N SER A 3 14.12 -15.12 4.91
CA SER A 3 12.85 -14.61 5.46
C SER A 3 11.87 -14.33 4.33
N LYS A 4 10.64 -14.83 4.44
CA LYS A 4 9.62 -14.68 3.41
C LYS A 4 8.87 -13.36 3.58
N VAL A 5 8.91 -12.52 2.56
CA VAL A 5 8.30 -11.19 2.56
C VAL A 5 7.17 -11.16 1.54
N LEU A 6 5.93 -11.12 2.03
CA LEU A 6 4.76 -10.95 1.16
C LEU A 6 4.65 -9.50 0.70
N ILE A 7 4.48 -9.30 -0.59
CA ILE A 7 4.27 -7.98 -1.20
C ILE A 7 2.88 -7.97 -1.80
N SER A 8 1.92 -7.37 -1.11
CA SER A 8 0.51 -7.28 -1.55
C SER A 8 0.23 -6.06 -2.42
N VAL A 9 1.24 -5.24 -2.69
CA VAL A 9 1.17 -4.06 -3.56
C VAL A 9 1.13 -4.49 -5.04
N PRO A 10 0.10 -4.12 -5.82
CA PRO A 10 0.05 -4.42 -7.26
C PRO A 10 1.22 -3.78 -8.03
N HIS A 11 1.79 -4.51 -8.99
CA HIS A 11 2.88 -4.06 -9.87
C HIS A 11 4.13 -3.56 -9.13
N TYR A 12 4.42 -4.09 -7.94
CA TYR A 12 5.58 -3.68 -7.15
C TYR A 12 6.91 -4.01 -7.86
N ASP A 13 6.98 -5.15 -8.54
CA ASP A 13 8.12 -5.59 -9.34
C ASP A 13 8.44 -4.63 -10.50
N GLU A 14 7.40 -4.09 -11.13
CA GLU A 14 7.57 -3.11 -12.20
C GLU A 14 8.01 -1.74 -11.67
N ARG A 15 7.43 -1.31 -10.54
CA ARG A 15 7.53 0.06 -10.03
C ARG A 15 8.62 0.27 -8.98
N CYS A 16 9.07 -0.78 -8.31
CA CYS A 16 9.95 -0.69 -7.14
C CYS A 16 11.11 -1.70 -7.19
N LYS A 17 11.83 -1.73 -8.32
CA LYS A 17 13.01 -2.59 -8.54
C LYS A 17 14.08 -2.43 -7.45
N GLU A 18 14.29 -1.21 -6.96
CA GLU A 18 15.23 -0.94 -5.88
C GLU A 18 14.80 -1.60 -4.56
N GLY A 19 13.50 -1.59 -4.26
CA GLY A 19 12.97 -2.27 -3.09
C GLY A 19 13.17 -3.79 -3.14
N LEU A 20 13.03 -4.40 -4.33
CA LEU A 20 13.35 -5.83 -4.52
C LEU A 20 14.84 -6.11 -4.29
N LYS A 21 15.72 -5.26 -4.83
CA LYS A 21 17.17 -5.37 -4.63
C LYS A 21 17.56 -5.31 -3.14
N ILE A 22 16.95 -4.40 -2.39
CA ILE A 22 17.17 -4.29 -0.93
C ILE A 22 16.76 -5.58 -0.22
N LEU A 23 15.63 -6.18 -0.58
CA LEU A 23 15.18 -7.45 0.00
C LEU A 23 16.17 -8.58 -0.30
N GLU A 24 16.63 -8.69 -1.56
CA GLU A 24 17.60 -9.71 -1.97
C GLU A 24 18.92 -9.57 -1.22
N GLU A 25 19.46 -8.34 -1.12
CA GLU A 25 20.70 -8.02 -0.39
C GLU A 25 20.60 -8.36 1.11
N ASN A 26 19.40 -8.31 1.69
CA ASN A 26 19.14 -8.65 3.08
C ASN A 26 18.67 -10.10 3.29
N ASN A 27 18.86 -10.97 2.29
CA ASN A 27 18.50 -12.39 2.36
C ASN A 27 16.99 -12.64 2.62
N CYS A 28 16.15 -11.74 2.11
CA CYS A 28 14.70 -11.88 2.09
C CYS A 28 14.24 -12.45 0.74
N GLU A 29 13.23 -13.31 0.76
CA GLU A 29 12.56 -13.87 -0.41
C GLU A 29 11.26 -13.09 -0.66
N PRO A 30 11.16 -12.29 -1.74
CA PRO A 30 9.94 -11.57 -2.06
C PRO A 30 8.89 -12.51 -2.67
N ILE A 31 7.69 -12.51 -2.10
CA ILE A 31 6.52 -13.22 -2.61
C ILE A 31 5.55 -12.14 -3.13
N ILE A 32 5.47 -11.99 -4.44
CA ILE A 32 4.75 -10.88 -5.08
C ILE A 32 3.32 -11.30 -5.41
N THR A 33 2.36 -10.42 -5.10
CA THR A 33 0.95 -10.63 -5.48
C THR A 33 0.78 -10.72 -6.99
N GLN A 34 -0.09 -11.63 -7.45
CA GLN A 34 -0.46 -11.76 -8.86
C GLN A 34 -1.84 -11.19 -9.17
N ASN A 35 -2.59 -10.77 -8.15
CA ASN A 35 -4.04 -10.65 -8.28
C ASN A 35 -4.48 -9.25 -8.77
N GLY A 36 -3.55 -8.28 -8.90
CA GLY A 36 -3.84 -6.90 -9.31
C GLY A 36 -4.80 -6.13 -8.39
N ARG A 37 -5.27 -6.78 -7.30
CA ARG A 37 -6.26 -6.31 -6.34
C ARG A 37 -5.82 -6.65 -4.92
N PRO A 38 -6.44 -6.02 -3.91
CA PRO A 38 -6.23 -6.40 -2.51
C PRO A 38 -6.59 -7.88 -2.28
N TYR A 39 -5.83 -8.54 -1.41
CA TYR A 39 -6.17 -9.87 -0.94
C TYR A 39 -7.46 -9.85 -0.11
N THR A 40 -8.24 -10.91 -0.26
CA THR A 40 -9.32 -11.25 0.66
C THR A 40 -8.75 -11.93 1.92
N PHE A 41 -9.54 -11.95 2.98
CA PHE A 41 -9.19 -12.66 4.21
C PHE A 41 -8.86 -14.15 3.96
N GLU A 42 -9.68 -14.85 3.18
CA GLU A 42 -9.46 -16.29 2.91
C GLU A 42 -8.15 -16.53 2.16
N GLU A 43 -7.80 -15.70 1.18
CA GLU A 43 -6.52 -15.81 0.47
C GLU A 43 -5.33 -15.52 1.40
N LEU A 44 -5.43 -14.52 2.29
CA LEU A 44 -4.39 -14.24 3.27
C LEU A 44 -4.23 -15.41 4.26
N LYS A 45 -5.33 -15.96 4.75
CA LYS A 45 -5.34 -17.06 5.70
C LYS A 45 -4.61 -18.30 5.19
N GLU A 46 -4.69 -18.59 3.88
CA GLU A 46 -4.00 -19.71 3.26
C GLU A 46 -2.47 -19.55 3.24
N ILE A 47 -1.97 -18.32 3.07
CA ILE A 47 -0.54 -18.07 2.85
C ILE A 47 0.20 -17.52 4.08
N ILE A 48 -0.49 -16.81 4.99
CA ILE A 48 0.15 -15.97 6.01
C ILE A 48 0.91 -16.77 7.07
N GLY A 49 0.56 -18.05 7.27
CA GLY A 49 1.20 -18.91 8.27
C GLY A 49 2.70 -19.12 8.05
N ASP A 50 3.21 -18.88 6.85
CA ASP A 50 4.63 -19.03 6.49
C ASP A 50 5.34 -17.70 6.16
N ILE A 51 4.71 -16.56 6.42
CA ILE A 51 5.25 -15.23 6.09
C ILE A 51 5.92 -14.60 7.31
N ASP A 52 7.13 -14.07 7.12
CA ASP A 52 7.89 -13.37 8.17
C ASP A 52 7.56 -11.87 8.24
N ALA A 53 7.31 -11.23 7.09
CA ALA A 53 7.00 -9.81 7.00
C ALA A 53 6.14 -9.49 5.78
N VAL A 54 5.49 -8.32 5.81
CA VAL A 54 4.59 -7.88 4.74
C VAL A 54 4.95 -6.45 4.30
N ILE A 55 5.02 -6.24 2.99
CA ILE A 55 4.90 -4.92 2.37
C ILE A 55 3.45 -4.78 1.89
N ALA A 56 2.63 -4.05 2.66
CA ALA A 56 1.18 -4.04 2.54
C ALA A 56 0.70 -2.98 1.55
N GLY A 57 -0.19 -3.39 0.64
CA GLY A 57 -0.95 -2.54 -0.27
C GLY A 57 -2.10 -1.85 0.44
N VAL A 58 -3.35 -2.02 -0.04
CA VAL A 58 -4.58 -1.47 0.58
C VAL A 58 -5.47 -2.54 1.23
N ASP A 59 -5.02 -3.78 1.22
CA ASP A 59 -5.56 -4.93 1.95
C ASP A 59 -5.61 -4.70 3.47
N THR A 60 -6.45 -5.51 4.13
CA THR A 60 -6.77 -5.39 5.56
C THR A 60 -5.86 -6.29 6.39
N TRP A 61 -5.25 -5.71 7.42
CA TRP A 61 -4.34 -6.37 8.36
C TRP A 61 -4.86 -6.15 9.78
N ASP A 62 -5.59 -7.14 10.30
CA ASP A 62 -6.27 -7.07 11.59
C ASP A 62 -6.09 -8.37 12.40
N ALA A 63 -6.69 -8.42 13.59
CA ALA A 63 -6.66 -9.59 14.46
C ALA A 63 -7.09 -10.90 13.78
N SER A 64 -8.05 -10.85 12.84
CA SER A 64 -8.55 -12.06 12.16
C SER A 64 -7.46 -12.71 11.32
N VAL A 65 -6.65 -11.90 10.61
CA VAL A 65 -5.50 -12.39 9.84
C VAL A 65 -4.35 -12.80 10.77
N PHE A 66 -4.08 -11.99 11.81
CA PHE A 66 -2.96 -12.22 12.73
C PHE A 66 -3.08 -13.52 13.52
N GLU A 67 -4.29 -14.01 13.76
CA GLU A 67 -4.52 -15.31 14.40
C GLU A 67 -3.87 -16.49 13.63
N TYR A 68 -3.76 -16.38 12.30
CA TYR A 68 -3.12 -17.40 11.46
C TYR A 68 -1.64 -17.11 11.18
N ALA A 69 -1.16 -15.91 11.53
CA ALA A 69 0.14 -15.38 11.15
C ALA A 69 1.27 -15.82 12.11
N LYS A 70 1.53 -17.13 12.18
CA LYS A 70 2.44 -17.76 13.18
C LYS A 70 3.89 -17.24 13.17
N LYS A 71 4.36 -16.68 12.05
CA LYS A 71 5.74 -16.21 11.88
C LYS A 71 5.86 -14.71 11.67
N LEU A 72 4.73 -14.01 11.54
CA LEU A 72 4.71 -12.62 11.11
C LEU A 72 5.30 -11.72 12.19
N LYS A 73 6.33 -10.95 11.82
CA LYS A 73 7.05 -10.03 12.71
C LYS A 73 6.66 -8.59 12.50
N GLY A 74 6.26 -8.23 11.28
CA GLY A 74 5.88 -6.86 10.97
C GLY A 74 5.18 -6.66 9.62
N VAL A 75 4.43 -5.57 9.55
CA VAL A 75 3.72 -5.08 8.37
C VAL A 75 4.18 -3.65 8.10
N ALA A 76 4.74 -3.43 6.92
CA ALA A 76 5.12 -2.12 6.40
C ALA A 76 4.10 -1.67 5.36
N ARG A 77 3.31 -0.65 5.69
CA ARG A 77 2.33 -0.05 4.77
C ARG A 77 3.07 0.69 3.66
N PHE A 78 2.80 0.30 2.41
CA PHE A 78 3.26 1.03 1.23
C PHE A 78 2.35 2.25 0.99
N GLY A 79 2.42 3.21 1.91
CA GLY A 79 1.58 4.40 1.94
C GLY A 79 1.62 5.10 3.30
N ILE A 80 0.99 6.26 3.39
CA ILE A 80 0.99 7.08 4.62
C ILE A 80 -0.17 6.71 5.55
N GLY A 81 -1.38 6.57 5.00
CA GLY A 81 -2.59 6.32 5.77
C GLY A 81 -2.54 4.97 6.47
N VAL A 82 -2.78 4.98 7.77
CA VAL A 82 -2.84 3.81 8.66
C VAL A 82 -4.17 3.76 9.41
N ASP A 83 -5.18 4.49 8.93
CA ASP A 83 -6.52 4.56 9.54
C ASP A 83 -7.21 3.19 9.60
N ASN A 84 -6.79 2.25 8.75
CA ASN A 84 -7.24 0.87 8.71
C ASN A 84 -6.40 -0.09 9.57
N PHE A 85 -5.34 0.39 10.25
CA PHE A 85 -4.52 -0.42 11.14
C PHE A 85 -4.99 -0.22 12.58
N ASN A 86 -5.61 -1.25 13.15
CA ASN A 86 -5.89 -1.28 14.58
C ASN A 86 -4.59 -1.55 15.36
N LEU A 87 -3.92 -0.51 15.82
CA LEU A 87 -2.63 -0.62 16.51
C LEU A 87 -2.68 -1.47 17.80
N ASP A 88 -3.86 -1.59 18.43
CA ASP A 88 -4.03 -2.46 19.59
C ASP A 88 -3.95 -3.94 19.20
N ASP A 89 -4.45 -4.31 18.01
CA ASP A 89 -4.29 -5.66 17.47
C ASP A 89 -2.82 -5.93 17.17
N PHE A 90 -2.14 -5.03 16.48
CA PHE A 90 -0.70 -5.15 16.22
C PHE A 90 0.10 -5.38 17.51
N LYS A 91 -0.19 -4.59 18.55
CA LYS A 91 0.44 -4.72 19.87
C LYS A 91 0.10 -6.06 20.54
N LYS A 92 -1.17 -6.47 20.54
CA LYS A 92 -1.64 -7.73 21.14
C LYS A 92 -0.95 -8.95 20.53
N TYR A 93 -0.75 -8.95 19.22
CA TYR A 93 -0.12 -10.06 18.49
C TYR A 93 1.41 -9.90 18.38
N GLY A 94 2.01 -8.82 18.92
CA GLY A 94 3.46 -8.59 18.88
C GLY A 94 4.01 -8.25 17.49
N ILE A 95 3.15 -7.77 16.60
CA ILE A 95 3.49 -7.44 15.20
C ILE A 95 3.83 -5.96 15.10
N HIS A 96 4.96 -5.65 14.48
CA HIS A 96 5.38 -4.26 14.28
C HIS A 96 4.65 -3.64 13.09
N ALA A 97 4.10 -2.45 13.26
CA ALA A 97 3.52 -1.66 12.18
C ALA A 97 4.48 -0.54 11.78
N SER A 98 4.61 -0.29 10.48
CA SER A 98 5.29 0.90 9.94
C SER A 98 4.56 1.42 8.71
N ASN A 99 4.80 2.67 8.35
CA ASN A 99 4.28 3.33 7.16
C ASN A 99 5.40 4.14 6.48
N THR A 100 5.06 4.87 5.41
CA THR A 100 6.03 5.66 4.64
C THR A 100 5.79 7.18 4.80
N PRO A 101 6.13 7.77 5.96
CA PRO A 101 5.79 9.16 6.23
C PRO A 101 6.45 10.12 5.24
N GLY A 102 5.64 10.97 4.62
CA GLY A 102 6.12 12.08 3.81
C GLY A 102 6.39 11.78 2.34
N ILE A 103 6.24 10.54 1.87
CA ILE A 103 6.54 10.18 0.48
C ILE A 103 5.69 10.95 -0.55
N ASN A 104 4.49 11.39 -0.16
CA ASN A 104 3.54 12.08 -1.05
C ASN A 104 3.41 13.57 -0.75
N ARG A 105 4.26 14.17 0.12
CA ARG A 105 4.09 15.57 0.55
C ARG A 105 4.06 16.55 -0.62
N ASN A 106 5.02 16.44 -1.54
CA ASN A 106 5.10 17.34 -2.69
C ASN A 106 3.93 17.13 -3.65
N SER A 107 3.65 15.88 -4.02
CA SER A 107 2.54 15.56 -4.93
C SER A 107 1.19 16.04 -4.40
N VAL A 108 0.94 15.89 -3.09
CA VAL A 108 -0.29 16.40 -2.47
C VAL A 108 -0.33 17.93 -2.47
N ALA A 109 0.78 18.60 -2.17
CA ALA A 109 0.84 20.06 -2.18
C ALA A 109 0.61 20.63 -3.60
N GLU A 110 1.28 20.06 -4.60
CA GLU A 110 1.11 20.43 -6.01
C GLU A 110 -0.35 20.20 -6.46
N HIS A 111 -0.92 19.05 -6.12
CA HIS A 111 -2.31 18.75 -6.47
C HIS A 111 -3.30 19.70 -5.79
N ALA A 112 -3.08 20.04 -4.52
CA ALA A 112 -3.92 21.01 -3.81
C ALA A 112 -3.89 22.39 -4.48
N VAL A 113 -2.71 22.87 -4.89
CA VAL A 113 -2.57 24.13 -5.64
C VAL A 113 -3.26 24.06 -7.00
N ALA A 114 -3.09 22.95 -7.72
CA ALA A 114 -3.78 22.72 -8.98
C ALA A 114 -5.31 22.74 -8.82
N LEU A 115 -5.84 22.10 -7.78
CA LEU A 115 -7.27 22.12 -7.46
C LEU A 115 -7.76 23.53 -7.13
N MET A 116 -7.01 24.32 -6.34
CA MET A 116 -7.36 25.72 -6.07
C MET A 116 -7.47 26.55 -7.36
N LEU A 117 -6.51 26.41 -8.27
CA LEU A 117 -6.56 27.09 -9.57
C LEU A 117 -7.73 26.62 -10.44
N CYS A 118 -7.97 25.30 -10.49
CA CYS A 118 -9.09 24.71 -11.21
C CYS A 118 -10.43 25.24 -10.70
N THR A 119 -10.60 25.37 -9.39
CA THR A 119 -11.82 25.91 -8.77
C THR A 119 -12.02 27.39 -9.10
N VAL A 120 -10.99 28.23 -8.95
CA VAL A 120 -11.09 29.68 -9.21
C VAL A 120 -11.38 29.98 -10.68
N ARG A 121 -10.90 29.13 -11.58
CA ARG A 121 -10.98 29.34 -13.03
C ARG A 121 -12.00 28.45 -13.73
N ASN A 122 -12.77 27.65 -13.00
CA ASN A 122 -13.73 26.69 -13.53
C ASN A 122 -13.13 25.79 -14.62
N ILE A 123 -11.86 25.42 -14.50
CA ILE A 123 -11.13 24.70 -15.56
C ILE A 123 -11.81 23.36 -15.90
N PRO A 124 -12.20 22.50 -14.94
CA PRO A 124 -12.84 21.23 -15.27
C PRO A 124 -14.15 21.41 -16.05
N GLN A 125 -14.94 22.43 -15.70
CA GLN A 125 -16.21 22.74 -16.36
C GLN A 125 -15.98 23.29 -17.77
N LEU A 126 -15.10 24.29 -17.94
CA LEU A 126 -14.79 24.88 -19.24
C LEU A 126 -14.10 23.90 -20.20
N ASN A 127 -13.27 23.00 -19.67
CA ASN A 127 -12.69 21.90 -20.43
C ASN A 127 -13.78 20.96 -20.95
N ARG A 128 -14.80 20.67 -20.13
CA ARG A 128 -15.94 19.85 -20.54
C ARG A 128 -16.76 20.54 -21.64
N THR A 129 -17.15 21.81 -21.45
CA THR A 129 -17.98 22.54 -22.43
C THR A 129 -17.29 22.65 -23.79
N THR A 130 -16.00 22.97 -23.78
CA THR A 130 -15.15 22.99 -24.98
C THR A 130 -15.17 21.65 -25.72
N ARG A 131 -15.02 20.52 -25.01
CA ARG A 131 -15.06 19.17 -25.60
C ARG A 131 -16.45 18.79 -26.13
N GLU A 132 -17.50 19.40 -25.61
CA GLU A 132 -18.88 19.24 -26.07
C GLU A 132 -19.20 20.18 -27.27
N GLY A 133 -18.22 20.95 -27.77
CA GLY A 133 -18.39 21.86 -28.90
C GLY A 133 -19.00 23.21 -28.54
N ALA A 134 -19.26 23.45 -27.25
CA ALA A 134 -19.78 24.71 -26.72
C ALA A 134 -18.63 25.55 -26.15
N TRP A 135 -17.84 26.16 -27.05
CA TRP A 135 -16.77 27.09 -26.66
C TRP A 135 -17.38 28.37 -26.06
N ALA A 136 -17.07 28.65 -24.79
CA ALA A 136 -17.56 29.77 -24.00
C ALA A 136 -16.41 30.51 -23.32
#